data_AF-A0A424YGB5-F1
#
_entry.id   AF-A0A424YGB5-F1
#
_cell.length_a   1.000
_cell.length_b   1.000
_cell.length_c   1.000
_cell.angle_alpha   90.00
_cell.angle_beta   90.00
_cell.angle_gamma   90.00
#
_symmetry.space_group_name_H-M   'P 1'
#
loop_
_entity.id
_entity.type
_entity.pdbx_description
1 polymer ?
#
loop_
_entity_poly.entity_id
_entity_poly.type
_entity_poly.pdbx_seq_one_letter_code
_entity_poly.pdbx_strand_id
1 'polypeptide(L)'
;MKKYQLDFYCFEAITVEEGPRWINISSLNLPRDLLIKMDHLGIIEIKEDSLRSDQIPRIYKALRLQKTLGVNLAGAAVILDLVEEVERLKEEVERLKKR
;
A
#
# COMPACT_ATOMS: atom_id res chain seq x y z
N MET A 1 17.04 -2.24 -28.85
CA MET A 1 16.45 -3.13 -27.83
C MET A 1 15.91 -2.28 -26.69
N LYS A 2 14.63 -2.41 -26.32
CA LYS A 2 14.05 -1.71 -25.15
C LYS A 2 14.48 -2.45 -23.88
N LYS A 3 15.05 -1.73 -22.92
CA LYS A 3 15.33 -2.25 -21.57
C LYS A 3 14.05 -2.17 -20.74
N TYR A 4 13.66 -3.28 -20.12
CA TYR A 4 12.57 -3.34 -19.15
C TYR A 4 13.18 -3.58 -17.78
N GLN A 5 12.73 -2.83 -16.77
CA GLN A 5 13.06 -3.07 -15.37
C GLN A 5 11.82 -3.67 -14.70
N LEU A 6 11.96 -4.92 -14.22
CA LEU A 6 10.97 -5.58 -13.37
C LEU A 6 11.40 -5.40 -11.91
N ASP A 7 10.56 -4.74 -11.13
CA ASP A 7 10.71 -4.66 -9.69
C ASP A 7 9.79 -5.72 -9.08
N PHE A 8 10.38 -6.79 -8.53
CA PHE A 8 9.63 -7.82 -7.80
C PHE A 8 9.48 -7.41 -6.35
N TYR A 9 8.24 -7.21 -5.90
CA TYR A 9 7.92 -6.94 -4.51
C TYR A 9 7.42 -8.24 -3.87
N CYS A 10 8.34 -9.04 -3.35
CA CYS A 10 8.00 -10.19 -2.52
C CYS A 10 7.63 -9.71 -1.12
N PHE A 11 6.42 -10.02 -0.68
CA PHE A 11 6.04 -10.00 0.73
C PHE A 11 5.73 -11.44 1.12
N GLU A 12 6.26 -11.88 2.27
CA GLU A 12 5.81 -13.13 2.88
C GLU A 12 4.31 -12.97 3.15
N ALA A 13 3.51 -13.87 2.58
CA ALA A 13 2.10 -13.94 2.91
C ALA A 13 2.00 -14.22 4.41
N ILE A 14 1.58 -13.21 5.16
CA ILE A 14 1.30 -13.32 6.59
C ILE A 14 0.25 -14.43 6.72
N THR A 15 0.64 -15.56 7.30
CA THR A 15 -0.30 -16.62 7.63
C THR A 15 -1.28 -16.05 8.65
N VAL A 16 -2.58 -16.33 8.48
CA VAL A 16 -3.70 -15.75 9.25
C VAL A 16 -3.55 -15.93 10.78
N GLU A 17 -2.68 -16.84 11.22
CA GLU A 17 -2.44 -17.19 12.62
C GLU A 17 -1.54 -16.19 13.39
N GLU A 18 -0.72 -15.42 12.70
CA GLU A 18 0.16 -14.42 13.34
C GLU A 18 -0.19 -13.04 12.76
N GLY A 19 -0.84 -12.20 13.56
CA GLY A 19 -1.24 -10.85 13.15
C GLY A 19 -0.06 -10.02 12.58
N PRO A 20 -0.36 -8.89 11.92
CA PRO A 20 0.66 -8.09 11.25
C PRO A 20 1.75 -7.66 12.23
N ARG A 21 3.01 -7.96 11.88
CA ARG A 21 4.19 -7.63 12.68
C ARG A 21 4.63 -6.19 12.42
N TRP A 22 5.23 -5.56 13.42
CA TRP A 22 5.89 -4.26 13.23
C TRP A 22 7.24 -4.45 12.54
N ILE A 23 7.46 -3.68 11.47
CA ILE A 23 8.67 -3.71 10.66
C ILE A 23 9.31 -2.34 10.71
N ASN A 24 10.60 -2.29 11.05
CA ASN A 24 11.33 -1.03 11.04
C ASN A 24 11.46 -0.49 9.62
N ILE A 25 11.18 0.79 9.42
CA ILE A 25 11.15 1.42 8.10
C ILE A 25 12.53 1.46 7.43
N SER A 26 13.63 1.39 8.20
CA SER A 26 14.99 1.32 7.68
C SER A 26 15.32 -0.03 7.05
N SER A 27 14.54 -1.07 7.34
CA SER A 27 14.71 -2.39 6.71
C SER A 27 14.08 -2.45 5.30
N LEU A 28 13.27 -1.44 4.95
CA LEU A 28 12.68 -1.33 3.62
C LEU A 28 13.70 -0.73 2.66
N ASN A 29 13.79 -1.28 1.45
CA ASN A 29 14.66 -0.76 0.38
C ASN A 29 14.04 0.47 -0.31
N LEU A 30 13.61 1.46 0.49
CA LEU A 30 12.96 2.69 0.06
C LEU A 30 13.56 3.90 0.80
N PRO A 31 13.66 5.08 0.14
CA PRO A 31 14.12 6.28 0.80
C PRO A 31 13.25 6.66 2.00
N ARG A 32 13.88 6.97 3.14
CA ARG A 32 13.17 7.38 4.37
C ARG A 32 12.22 8.56 4.14
N ASP A 33 12.68 9.59 3.44
CA ASP A 33 11.88 10.78 3.15
C ASP A 33 10.60 10.47 2.37
N LEU A 34 10.65 9.46 1.50
CA LEU A 34 9.48 8.98 0.79
C LEU A 34 8.49 8.31 1.74
N LEU A 35 8.96 7.46 2.65
CA LEU A 35 8.11 6.77 3.64
C LEU A 35 7.46 7.78 4.60
N ILE A 36 8.21 8.76 5.09
CA ILE A 36 7.67 9.85 5.92
C ILE A 36 6.61 10.66 5.15
N LYS A 37 6.85 10.93 3.87
CA LYS A 37 5.85 11.60 3.03
C LYS A 37 4.59 10.75 2.84
N MET A 38 4.72 9.43 2.73
CA MET A 38 3.58 8.52 2.62
C MET A 38 2.77 8.47 3.92
N ASP A 39 3.43 8.52 5.07
CA ASP A 39 2.79 8.65 6.38
C ASP A 39 1.99 9.95 6.50
N HIS A 40 2.61 11.09 6.17
CA HIS A 40 1.91 12.38 6.17
C HIS A 40 0.72 12.47 5.22
N LEU A 41 0.72 11.68 4.13
CA LEU A 41 -0.38 11.61 3.17
C LEU A 41 -1.43 10.57 3.55
N GLY A 42 -1.28 9.86 4.67
CA GLY A 42 -2.20 8.82 5.13
C GLY A 42 -2.14 7.53 4.31
N ILE A 43 -1.09 7.35 3.48
CA ILE A 43 -0.92 6.11 2.70
C ILE A 43 -0.48 4.97 3.62
N ILE A 44 0.30 5.25 4.65
CA ILE A 44 0.73 4.30 5.68
C ILE A 44 0.70 5.01 7.03
N GLU A 45 0.92 4.25 8.11
CA GLU A 45 1.07 4.79 9.47
C GLU A 45 2.42 4.31 10.03
N ILE A 46 3.28 5.26 10.40
CA ILE A 46 4.59 5.00 11.02
C ILE A 46 4.50 5.34 12.51
N LYS A 47 4.83 4.37 13.37
CA LYS A 47 4.99 4.54 14.82
C LYS A 47 6.40 4.13 15.22
N GLU A 48 7.11 5.02 15.90
CA GLU A 48 8.46 4.74 16.42
C GLU A 48 9.38 4.13 15.34
N ASP A 49 9.43 4.77 14.15
CA ASP A 49 10.22 4.30 13.00
C ASP A 49 9.83 2.89 12.49
N SER A 50 8.63 2.43 12.81
CA SER A 50 8.11 1.13 12.38
C SER A 50 6.71 1.25 11.80
N LEU A 51 6.36 0.34 10.89
CA LEU A 51 5.01 0.24 10.33
C LEU A 51 4.55 -1.21 10.34
N ARG A 52 3.24 -1.44 10.30
CA ARG A 52 2.70 -2.80 10.30
C ARG A 52 2.88 -3.46 8.94
N SER A 53 3.26 -4.74 8.92
CA SER A 53 3.56 -5.48 7.69
C SER A 53 2.42 -5.50 6.66
N ASP A 54 1.15 -5.42 7.08
CA ASP A 54 -0.03 -5.32 6.21
C ASP A 54 -0.12 -3.99 5.43
N GLN A 55 0.63 -2.96 5.84
CA GLN A 55 0.70 -1.66 5.17
C GLN A 55 1.72 -1.64 4.02
N ILE A 56 2.65 -2.60 3.96
CA ILE A 56 3.68 -2.67 2.90
C ILE A 56 3.06 -2.78 1.50
N PRO A 57 2.05 -3.63 1.25
CA PRO A 57 1.38 -3.66 -0.05
C PRO A 57 0.81 -2.29 -0.46
N ARG A 58 0.37 -1.47 0.49
CA ARG A 58 -0.20 -0.14 0.25
C ARG A 58 0.86 0.84 -0.28
N ILE A 59 2.09 0.75 0.23
CA ILE A 59 3.26 1.49 -0.30
C ILE A 59 3.44 1.21 -1.79
N TYR A 60 3.52 -0.06 -2.17
CA TYR A 60 3.78 -0.44 -3.55
C TYR A 60 2.60 -0.17 -4.47
N LYS A 61 1.35 -0.28 -3.98
CA LYS A 61 0.18 0.14 -4.75
C LYS A 61 0.24 1.64 -5.06
N ALA A 62 0.62 2.49 -4.11
CA ALA A 62 0.78 3.94 -4.35
C ALA A 62 1.85 4.23 -5.42
N LEU A 63 3.03 3.61 -5.30
CA LEU A 63 4.12 3.77 -6.28
C LEU A 63 3.70 3.30 -7.68
N ARG A 64 2.96 2.18 -7.75
CA ARG A 64 2.41 1.68 -9.01
C ARG A 64 1.40 2.66 -9.60
N LEU A 65 0.52 3.26 -8.80
CA LEU A 65 -0.44 4.26 -9.29
C LEU A 65 0.28 5.48 -9.87
N GLN A 66 1.32 5.98 -9.19
CA GLN A 66 2.14 7.07 -9.74
C GLN A 66 2.76 6.68 -11.10
N LYS A 67 3.36 5.49 -11.18
CA LYS A 67 4.04 5.02 -12.40
C LYS A 67 3.07 4.76 -13.56
N THR A 68 1.90 4.21 -13.28
CA THR A 68 0.94 3.78 -14.31
C THR A 68 -0.01 4.89 -14.73
N LEU A 69 -0.44 5.75 -13.80
CA LEU A 69 -1.43 6.81 -14.07
C LEU A 69 -0.78 8.21 -14.19
N GLY A 70 0.51 8.35 -13.91
CA GLY A 70 1.21 9.64 -13.95
C GLY A 70 0.77 10.60 -12.84
N VAL A 71 0.11 10.11 -11.79
CA VAL A 71 -0.35 10.92 -10.66
C VAL A 71 0.79 11.18 -9.69
N ASN A 72 0.71 12.29 -8.95
CA ASN A 72 1.62 12.55 -7.84
C ASN A 72 1.23 11.70 -6.61
N LEU A 73 2.02 11.77 -5.53
CA LEU A 73 1.83 10.90 -4.35
C LEU A 73 0.52 11.18 -3.61
N ALA A 74 0.13 12.46 -3.52
CA ALA A 74 -1.14 12.85 -2.90
C ALA A 74 -2.34 12.33 -3.72
N GLY A 75 -2.26 12.42 -5.05
CA GLY A 75 -3.26 11.84 -5.93
C GLY A 75 -3.32 10.31 -5.82
N ALA A 76 -2.17 9.65 -5.69
CA ALA A 76 -2.14 8.20 -5.43
C ALA A 76 -2.80 7.83 -4.08
N ALA A 77 -2.62 8.65 -3.03
CA ALA A 77 -3.30 8.45 -1.74
C ALA A 77 -4.82 8.50 -1.89
N VAL A 78 -5.34 9.56 -2.51
CA VAL A 78 -6.79 9.72 -2.76
C VAL A 78 -7.35 8.57 -3.58
N ILE A 79 -6.64 8.15 -4.64
CA ILE A 79 -7.07 7.03 -5.48
C ILE A 79 -7.09 5.72 -4.70
N LEU A 80 -6.11 5.48 -3.81
CA LEU A 80 -6.11 4.29 -2.96
C LEU A 80 -7.34 4.24 -2.07
N ASP A 81 -7.66 5.34 -1.39
CA ASP A 81 -8.83 5.41 -0.51
C ASP A 81 -10.13 5.17 -1.28
N LEU A 82 -10.25 5.74 -2.49
CA LEU A 82 -11.40 5.52 -3.37
C LEU A 82 -11.52 4.06 -3.83
N VAL A 83 -10.40 3.42 -4.17
CA VAL A 83 -10.41 2.01 -4.58
C VAL A 83 -10.88 1.11 -3.43
N GLU A 84 -10.38 1.36 -2.22
CA GLU A 84 -10.78 0.60 -1.03
C GLU A 84 -12.25 0.81 -0.68
N GLU A 85 -12.75 2.03 -0.82
CA GLU A 85 -14.16 2.31 -0.61
C GLU A 85 -15.03 1.61 -1.65
N VAL A 86 -14.62 1.58 -2.92
CA VAL A 86 -15.32 0.83 -3.96
C VAL A 86 -15.30 -0.67 -3.68
N GLU A 87 -14.19 -1.22 -3.19
CA GLU A 87 -14.11 -2.64 -2.78
C GLU A 87 -15.09 -2.94 -1.64
N ARG A 88 -15.10 -2.10 -0.59
CA ARG A 88 -16.04 -2.22 0.54
C ARG A 88 -17.50 -2.17 0.08
N LEU A 89 -17.85 -1.22 -0.77
CA LEU A 89 -19.20 -1.07 -1.30
C LEU A 89 -19.62 -2.26 -2.16
N LYS A 90 -18.71 -2.82 -2.96
CA LYS A 90 -18.98 -4.03 -3.75
C LYS A 90 -19.25 -5.24 -2.85
N GLU A 91 -18.48 -5.40 -1.77
CA GLU A 91 -18.71 -6.48 -0.80
C GLU A 91 -20.07 -6.33 -0.10
N GLU A 92 -20.46 -5.11 0.25
CA GLU A 92 -21.78 -4.84 0.85
C GLU A 92 -22.91 -5.19 -0.12
N VAL A 93 -22.84 -4.73 -1.38
CA VAL A 93 -23.83 -5.06 -2.41
C VAL A 93 -23.94 -6.58 -2.61
N GLU A 94 -22.81 -7.30 -2.65
CA GLU A 94 -22.81 -8.75 -2.81
C GLU A 94 -23.43 -9.48 -1.61
N ARG A 95 -23.19 -8.99 -0.39
CA ARG A 95 -23.84 -9.51 0.83
C ARG A 95 -25.35 -9.29 0.81
N LEU A 96 -25.81 -8.15 0.32
CA LEU A 96 -27.23 -7.85 0.21
C LEU A 96 -27.93 -8.68 -0.86
N LYS A 97 -27.27 -8.95 -2.00
CA LYS A 97 -27.80 -9.80 -3.08
C LYS A 97 -27.92 -11.28 -2.73
N LYS A 98 -27.13 -11.77 -1.76
CA LYS A 98 -27.15 -13.16 -1.28
C LYS A 98 -28.25 -13.45 -0.25
N ARG A 99 -29.03 -12.44 0.12
CA ARG A 99 -30.26 -12.58 0.91
C ARG A 99 -31.46 -12.65 -0.02
#